data_AF-A0A962MSV3-F1
#
_entry.id   AF-A0A962MSV3-F1
#
_cell.length_a   1.000
_cell.length_b   1.000
_cell.length_c   1.000
_cell.angle_alpha   90.00
_cell.angle_beta   90.00
_cell.angle_gamma   90.00
#
_symmetry.space_group_name_H-M   'P 1'
#
loop_
_entity.id
_entity.type
_entity.pdbx_description
1 polymer ?
#
loop_
_entity_poly.entity_id
_entity_poly.type
_entity_poly.pdbx_seq_one_letter_code
_entity_poly.pdbx_strand_id
1 'polypeptide(L)'
;MPLAAATQPAKAGGIPALPLDDDGFLLDRRQWNREIAQSLAQSHGLGGLGATQWMIIDFVRDKYFRLGAMPPMRNMCHRLGVERDAVKRSFGTCRQLWQIAGLPNPGPEALSYMG
;
A
#
# COMPACT_ATOMS: atom_id res chain seq x y z
N MET A 1 20.14 -9.25 37.23
CA MET A 1 20.81 -8.84 35.99
C MET A 1 19.73 -8.65 34.93
N PRO A 2 19.74 -7.53 34.20
CA PRO A 2 18.56 -7.00 33.52
C PRO A 2 18.49 -7.46 32.06
N LEU A 3 17.29 -7.72 31.55
CA LEU A 3 17.02 -7.61 30.12
C LEU A 3 15.75 -6.76 29.97
N ALA A 4 15.97 -5.52 29.53
CA ALA A 4 15.08 -4.55 28.85
C ALA A 4 13.57 -4.59 29.21
N ALA A 5 13.00 -3.63 29.94
CA ALA A 5 12.83 -2.20 29.65
C ALA A 5 12.17 -1.89 28.29
N ALA A 6 11.07 -1.12 28.42
CA ALA A 6 10.37 -0.30 27.43
C ALA A 6 9.31 -1.02 26.57
N THR A 7 8.03 -0.99 26.98
CA THR A 7 7.05 0.11 26.79
C THR A 7 6.15 -0.23 25.62
N GLN A 8 4.94 -0.69 25.95
CA GLN A 8 3.78 -0.46 25.08
C GLN A 8 3.35 1.01 25.29
N PRO A 9 3.12 1.78 24.22
CA PRO A 9 2.10 2.81 24.24
C PRO A 9 0.98 2.48 23.25
N ALA A 10 -0.23 2.70 23.71
CA ALA A 10 -1.48 2.29 23.10
C ALA A 10 -1.96 3.24 21.98
N LYS A 11 -2.67 2.62 21.03
CA LYS A 11 -3.78 3.11 20.20
C LYS A 11 -3.57 4.36 19.31
N ALA A 12 -3.63 4.11 18.00
CA ALA A 12 -4.43 4.92 17.07
C ALA A 12 -5.16 3.98 16.09
N GLY A 13 -6.51 3.96 16.14
CA GLY A 13 -7.42 3.41 15.11
C GLY A 13 -7.23 1.95 14.70
N GLY A 14 -8.05 1.05 15.27
CA GLY A 14 -8.00 -0.39 15.07
C GLY A 14 -7.74 -0.86 13.64
N ILE A 15 -6.54 -1.41 13.43
CA ILE A 15 -6.22 -2.30 12.34
C ILE A 15 -6.17 -3.68 13.00
N PRO A 16 -6.94 -4.70 12.56
CA PRO A 16 -6.71 -6.07 13.01
C PRO A 16 -5.22 -6.37 12.86
N ALA A 17 -4.60 -7.15 13.75
CA ALA A 17 -3.16 -7.40 13.78
C ALA A 17 -2.62 -7.89 12.42
N LEU A 18 -2.37 -6.95 11.51
CA LEU A 18 -1.88 -7.24 10.18
C LEU A 18 -0.37 -7.40 10.33
N PRO A 19 0.21 -8.46 9.73
CA PRO A 19 1.64 -8.65 9.74
C PRO A 19 2.25 -7.64 8.77
N LEU A 20 2.38 -6.40 9.22
CA LEU A 20 3.06 -5.32 8.53
C LEU A 20 4.50 -5.22 9.02
N ASP A 21 5.41 -4.89 8.13
CA ASP A 21 6.80 -4.56 8.45
C ASP A 21 6.91 -3.13 9.00
N ASP A 22 8.09 -2.73 9.50
CA ASP A 22 8.34 -1.38 10.06
C ASP A 22 8.04 -0.27 9.04
N ASP A 23 8.26 -0.57 7.76
CA ASP A 23 7.93 0.30 6.64
C ASP A 23 6.44 0.32 6.25
N GLY A 24 5.57 -0.46 6.90
CA GLY A 24 4.14 -0.55 6.65
C GLY A 24 3.75 -1.43 5.45
N PHE A 25 4.62 -2.33 5.00
CA PHE A 25 4.34 -3.28 3.93
C PHE A 25 3.84 -4.61 4.48
N LEU A 26 2.98 -5.30 3.72
CA LEU A 26 2.46 -6.61 4.09
C LEU A 26 3.60 -7.67 4.05
N LEU A 27 3.89 -8.29 5.19
CA LEU A 27 4.87 -9.38 5.29
C LEU A 27 4.42 -10.61 4.51
N ASP A 28 3.12 -10.92 4.55
CA ASP A 28 2.55 -12.07 3.85
C ASP A 28 1.52 -11.66 2.79
N ARG A 29 1.97 -11.57 1.53
CA ARG A 29 1.14 -11.24 0.36
C ARG A 29 -0.10 -12.13 0.18
N ARG A 30 -0.12 -13.35 0.76
CA ARG A 30 -1.25 -14.30 0.66
C ARG A 30 -2.38 -13.91 1.58
N GLN A 31 -2.07 -13.21 2.67
CA GLN A 31 -3.08 -12.71 3.59
C GLN A 31 -3.83 -11.53 3.00
N TRP A 32 -3.24 -10.82 2.02
CA TRP A 32 -3.87 -9.66 1.40
C TRP A 32 -5.26 -9.98 0.86
N ASN A 33 -6.23 -9.16 1.26
CA ASN A 33 -7.60 -9.19 0.79
C ASN A 33 -8.14 -7.75 0.68
N ARG A 34 -9.38 -7.60 0.20
CA ARG A 34 -10.00 -6.28 0.03
C ARG A 34 -10.22 -5.55 1.36
N GLU A 35 -10.53 -6.27 2.44
CA GLU A 35 -10.69 -5.66 3.77
C GLU A 35 -9.37 -5.08 4.27
N ILE A 36 -8.25 -5.78 4.06
CA ILE A 36 -6.90 -5.33 4.42
C ILE A 36 -6.51 -4.08 3.66
N ALA A 37 -6.73 -4.06 2.33
CA ALA A 37 -6.47 -2.87 1.54
C ALA A 37 -7.31 -1.69 2.04
N GLN A 38 -8.56 -1.93 2.41
CA GLN A 38 -9.44 -0.90 2.97
C GLN A 38 -8.96 -0.42 4.35
N SER A 39 -8.53 -1.32 5.24
CA SER A 39 -7.93 -0.95 6.53
C SER A 39 -6.63 -0.16 6.37
N LEU A 40 -5.78 -0.54 5.42
CA LEU A 40 -4.56 0.21 5.09
C LEU A 40 -4.89 1.61 4.57
N ALA A 41 -5.86 1.72 3.65
CA ALA A 41 -6.31 3.00 3.14
C ALA A 41 -6.86 3.91 4.26
N GLN A 42 -7.61 3.35 5.21
CA GLN A 42 -8.07 4.09 6.38
C GLN A 42 -6.93 4.51 7.30
N SER A 43 -5.95 3.64 7.52
CA SER A 43 -4.75 3.95 8.31
C SER A 43 -3.94 5.10 7.71
N HIS A 44 -3.84 5.15 6.38
CA HIS A 44 -3.20 6.23 5.65
C HIS A 44 -4.04 7.51 5.53
N GLY A 45 -5.24 7.56 6.12
CA GLY A 45 -6.14 8.71 6.06
C GLY A 45 -6.82 8.91 4.70
N LEU A 46 -6.76 7.92 3.80
CA LEU A 46 -7.45 7.96 2.50
C LEU A 46 -8.95 7.62 2.63
N GLY A 47 -9.35 7.00 3.74
CA GLY A 47 -10.73 6.61 4.00
C GLY A 47 -11.16 5.39 3.18
N GLY A 48 -12.30 5.49 2.49
CA GLY A 48 -12.87 4.40 1.70
C GLY A 48 -12.26 4.30 0.30
N LEU A 49 -11.87 3.08 -0.09
CA LEU A 49 -11.48 2.77 -1.47
C LEU A 49 -12.74 2.62 -2.34
N GLY A 50 -12.95 3.55 -3.26
CA GLY A 50 -13.98 3.48 -4.30
C GLY A 50 -13.53 2.66 -5.52
N ALA A 51 -14.41 2.57 -6.52
CA ALA A 51 -14.20 1.73 -7.71
C ALA A 51 -12.90 2.06 -8.45
N THR A 52 -12.58 3.34 -8.64
CA THR A 52 -11.34 3.78 -9.29
C THR A 52 -10.10 3.32 -8.51
N GLN A 53 -10.12 3.44 -7.19
CA GLN A 53 -9.01 2.97 -6.36
C GLN A 53 -8.84 1.45 -6.47
N TRP A 54 -9.93 0.69 -6.47
CA TRP A 54 -9.88 -0.75 -6.69
C TRP A 54 -9.27 -1.12 -8.04
N MET A 55 -9.65 -0.43 -9.11
CA MET A 55 -9.07 -0.66 -10.44
C MET A 55 -7.56 -0.37 -10.47
N ILE A 56 -7.13 0.68 -9.78
CA ILE A 56 -5.70 1.04 -9.66
C ILE A 56 -4.94 -0.07 -8.91
N ILE A 57 -5.45 -0.49 -7.76
CA ILE A 57 -4.85 -1.54 -6.94
C ILE A 57 -4.73 -2.85 -7.72
N ASP A 58 -5.82 -3.28 -8.36
CA ASP A 58 -5.86 -4.52 -9.14
C ASP A 58 -4.87 -4.47 -10.32
N PHE A 59 -4.81 -3.33 -11.01
CA PHE A 59 -3.86 -3.11 -12.10
C PHE A 59 -2.40 -3.19 -11.63
N VAL A 60 -2.05 -2.55 -10.51
CA VAL A 60 -0.70 -2.60 -9.94
C VAL A 60 -0.35 -4.02 -9.52
N ARG A 61 -1.31 -4.75 -8.92
CA ARG A 61 -1.14 -6.14 -8.54
C ARG A 61 -0.91 -7.02 -9.77
N ASP A 62 -1.77 -6.98 -10.80
CA ASP A 62 -1.59 -7.74 -12.06
C ASP A 62 -0.22 -7.45 -12.68
N LYS A 63 0.19 -6.18 -12.72
CA LYS A 63 1.49 -5.79 -13.27
C LYS A 63 2.65 -6.34 -12.46
N TYR A 64 2.56 -6.30 -11.13
CA TYR A 64 3.55 -6.93 -10.27
C TYR A 64 3.59 -8.45 -10.48
N PHE A 65 2.46 -9.13 -10.58
CA PHE A 65 2.43 -10.57 -10.86
C PHE A 65 3.00 -10.94 -12.24
N ARG A 66 2.92 -10.03 -13.23
CA ARG A 66 3.47 -10.25 -14.58
C ARG A 66 4.93 -9.87 -14.73
N LEU A 67 5.35 -8.75 -14.12
CA LEU A 67 6.66 -8.10 -14.37
C LEU A 67 7.56 -8.09 -13.14
N GLY A 68 7.02 -8.35 -11.95
CA GLY A 68 7.74 -8.27 -10.68
C GLY A 68 8.06 -6.84 -10.21
N ALA A 69 7.55 -5.81 -10.90
CA ALA A 69 7.92 -4.42 -10.66
C ALA A 69 6.72 -3.46 -10.73
N MET A 70 6.90 -2.25 -10.20
CA MET A 70 5.86 -1.22 -10.22
C MET A 70 5.61 -0.73 -11.64
N PRO A 71 4.34 -0.74 -12.12
CA PRO A 71 4.06 -0.21 -13.44
C PRO A 71 4.30 1.30 -13.48
N PRO A 72 4.78 1.83 -14.61
CA PRO A 72 4.95 3.26 -14.78
C PRO A 72 3.58 3.94 -14.70
N MET A 73 3.51 5.01 -13.92
CA MET A 73 2.29 5.80 -13.68
C MET A 73 1.58 6.19 -14.98
N ARG A 74 2.34 6.51 -16.04
CA ARG A 74 1.82 6.83 -17.38
C ARG A 74 0.98 5.69 -17.97
N ASN A 75 1.45 4.44 -17.89
CA ASN A 75 0.72 3.29 -18.43
C ASN A 75 -0.55 3.02 -17.63
N MET A 76 -0.50 3.22 -16.32
CA MET A 76 -1.66 3.07 -15.45
C MET A 76 -2.72 4.13 -15.75
N CYS A 77 -2.33 5.41 -15.82
CA CYS A 77 -3.20 6.52 -16.18
C CYS A 77 -3.87 6.29 -17.54
N HIS A 78 -3.08 5.89 -18.53
CA HIS A 78 -3.59 5.61 -19.87
C HIS A 78 -4.57 4.42 -19.91
N ARG A 79 -4.25 3.32 -19.21
CA ARG A 79 -5.09 2.12 -19.24
C ARG A 79 -6.39 2.28 -18.44
N LEU A 80 -6.34 3.05 -17.35
CA LEU A 80 -7.50 3.30 -16.49
C LEU A 80 -8.31 4.53 -16.91
N GLY A 81 -7.81 5.32 -17.87
CA GLY A 81 -8.44 6.57 -18.29
C GLY A 81 -8.47 7.63 -17.18
N VAL A 82 -7.52 7.56 -16.24
CA VAL A 82 -7.45 8.47 -15.09
C VAL A 82 -6.28 9.42 -15.24
N GLU A 83 -6.48 10.66 -14.77
CA GLU A 83 -5.39 11.63 -14.67
C GLU A 83 -4.43 11.29 -13.54
N ARG A 84 -3.14 11.56 -13.76
CA ARG A 84 -2.09 11.34 -12.76
C ARG A 84 -2.36 12.08 -11.46
N ASP A 85 -2.91 13.28 -11.59
CA ASP A 85 -3.33 14.13 -10.50
C ASP A 85 -4.50 13.55 -9.71
N ALA A 86 -5.45 12.90 -10.38
CA ALA A 86 -6.56 12.23 -9.72
C ALA A 86 -6.08 11.01 -8.92
N VAL A 87 -5.11 10.25 -9.45
CA VAL A 87 -4.48 9.14 -8.73
C VAL A 87 -3.74 9.64 -7.48
N LYS A 88 -2.92 10.69 -7.62
CA LYS A 88 -2.22 11.32 -6.48
C LYS A 88 -3.20 11.83 -5.43
N ARG A 89 -4.34 12.43 -5.82
CA ARG A 89 -5.38 12.83 -4.86
C ARG A 89 -6.05 11.63 -4.18
N SER A 90 -6.18 10.50 -4.87
CA SER A 90 -6.88 9.31 -4.35
C SER A 90 -6.03 8.46 -3.42
N PHE A 91 -4.71 8.43 -3.61
CA PHE A 91 -3.78 7.58 -2.86
C PHE A 91 -2.66 8.35 -2.14
N GLY A 92 -2.50 9.64 -2.39
CA GLY A 92 -1.38 10.45 -1.91
C GLY A 92 -0.10 10.15 -2.68
N THR A 93 0.58 9.08 -2.31
CA THR A 93 1.92 8.73 -2.80
C THR A 93 1.96 7.34 -3.44
N CYS A 94 2.88 7.11 -4.37
CA CYS A 94 3.13 5.80 -4.98
C CYS A 94 3.41 4.71 -3.93
N ARG A 95 4.15 5.07 -2.87
CA ARG A 95 4.40 4.20 -1.71
C ARG A 95 3.11 3.71 -1.04
N GLN A 96 2.18 4.62 -0.76
CA GLN A 96 0.91 4.27 -0.11
C GLN A 96 0.08 3.35 -1.00
N LEU A 97 0.03 3.63 -2.30
CA LEU A 97 -0.62 2.75 -3.26
C LEU A 97 -0.01 1.33 -3.24
N TRP A 98 1.32 1.21 -3.16
CA TRP A 98 2.01 -0.08 -3.09
C TRP A 98 1.68 -0.85 -1.81
N GLN A 99 1.67 -0.15 -0.67
CA GLN A 99 1.29 -0.70 0.63
C GLN A 99 -0.16 -1.22 0.59
N ILE A 100 -1.10 -0.40 0.13
CA ILE A 100 -2.53 -0.74 0.03
C ILE A 100 -2.78 -1.89 -0.94
N ALA A 101 -2.00 -1.98 -2.02
CA ALA A 101 -2.02 -3.11 -2.94
C ALA A 101 -1.52 -4.43 -2.31
N GLY A 102 -0.98 -4.38 -1.09
CA GLY A 102 -0.45 -5.52 -0.34
C GLY A 102 0.67 -6.22 -1.07
N LEU A 103 1.50 -5.41 -1.73
CA LEU A 103 2.70 -5.89 -2.37
C LEU A 103 3.84 -5.88 -1.34
N PRO A 104 4.74 -6.87 -1.41
CA PRO A 104 5.87 -6.94 -0.49
C PRO A 104 6.78 -5.74 -0.66
N ASN A 105 7.61 -5.48 0.35
CA ASN A 105 8.59 -4.40 0.32
C ASN A 105 9.45 -4.52 -0.95
N PRO A 106 9.44 -3.51 -1.85
CA PRO A 106 10.19 -3.56 -3.10
C PRO A 106 11.70 -3.32 -2.91
N GLY A 107 12.14 -3.06 -1.67
CA GLY A 107 13.52 -2.76 -1.30
C GLY A 107 13.78 -1.25 -1.14
N PRO A 108 14.83 -0.87 -0.40
CA PRO A 108 15.15 0.53 -0.08
C PRO A 108 15.46 1.39 -1.31
N GLU A 109 16.03 0.78 -2.36
CA GLU A 109 16.28 1.45 -3.63
C GLU A 109 14.97 1.84 -4.32
N ALA A 110 14.04 0.89 -4.47
CA ALA A 110 12.76 1.13 -5.11
C ALA A 110 11.89 2.12 -4.31
N LEU A 111 11.94 2.04 -2.98
CA LEU A 111 11.32 3.01 -2.07
C LEU A 111 11.80 4.43 -2.32
N SER A 112 13.10 4.62 -2.56
CA SER A 112 13.69 5.94 -2.85
C SER A 112 13.17 6.55 -4.16
N TYR A 113 12.74 5.72 -5.11
CA TYR A 113 12.09 6.17 -6.35
C TYR A 113 10.57 6.38 -6.22
N MET A 114 9.97 5.96 -5.10
CA MET A 114 8.53 6.03 -4.83
C MET A 114 8.13 7.18 -3.89
N GLY A 115 9.10 7.96 -3.38
CA GLY A 115 8.94 9.13 -2.52
C GLY A 115 8.59 10.41 -3.27
#